data_AF-A0A4Y2ETZ7-F1
#
_entry.id   AF-A0A4Y2ETZ7-F1
#
_cell.length_a   1.000
_cell.length_b   1.000
_cell.length_c   1.000
_cell.angle_alpha   90.00
_cell.angle_beta   90.00
_cell.angle_gamma   90.00
#
_symmetry.space_group_name_H-M   'P 1'
#
loop_
_entity.id
_entity.type
_entity.pdbx_description
1 polymer ?
#
loop_
_entity_poly.entity_id
_entity_poly.type
_entity_poly.pdbx_seq_one_letter_code
_entity_poly.pdbx_strand_id
1 'polypeptide(L)'
;MDIFILNCVFSALCCPQCLKTGLKLTEDSRFGLCSDFTLTCKCGYMNGFTSTAKIGRKSTLNSLLVLGLRLIGKGFTAGKKLLCTVNLPFMSKSTFPRHEDQLLKAARCAADKNMKEAATEVRTKTKTSSCGV
;
A
#
# COMPACT_ATOMS: atom_id res chain seq x y z
N MET A 1 -1.91 12.31 11.14
CA MET A 1 -2.52 11.68 12.34
C MET A 1 -1.61 12.01 13.50
N ASP A 2 -2.12 12.59 14.57
CA ASP A 2 -1.30 13.00 15.70
C ASP A 2 -1.02 11.79 16.61
N ILE A 3 0.21 11.29 16.57
CA ILE A 3 0.63 10.12 17.35
C ILE A 3 0.49 10.36 18.86
N PHE A 4 0.58 11.62 19.31
CA PHE A 4 0.39 11.98 20.70
C PHE A 4 -1.03 11.67 21.14
N ILE A 5 -2.03 12.07 20.33
CA ILE A 5 -3.45 11.81 20.61
C ILE A 5 -3.71 10.30 20.65
N LEU A 6 -3.20 9.53 19.68
CA LEU A 6 -3.37 8.07 19.73
C LEU A 6 -2.72 7.45 20.97
N ASN A 7 -1.53 7.91 21.35
CA ASN A 7 -0.85 7.39 22.51
C ASN A 7 -1.64 7.69 23.81
N CYS A 8 -2.32 8.84 23.90
CA CYS A 8 -3.26 9.13 24.98
C CYS A 8 -4.43 8.14 25.01
N VAL A 9 -5.04 7.87 23.85
CA VAL A 9 -6.13 6.88 23.73
C VAL A 9 -5.66 5.50 24.18
N PHE A 10 -4.53 5.02 23.67
CA PHE A 10 -3.98 3.72 24.06
C PHE A 10 -3.59 3.67 25.53
N SER A 11 -3.03 4.75 26.10
CA SER A 11 -2.69 4.80 27.52
C SER A 11 -3.90 4.61 28.43
N ALA A 12 -5.09 5.04 27.99
CA ALA A 12 -6.34 4.85 28.71
C ALA A 12 -6.93 3.43 28.58
N LEU A 13 -6.51 2.65 27.57
CA LEU A 13 -6.98 1.27 27.36
C LEU A 13 -6.26 0.28 28.30
N CYS A 14 -6.96 -0.78 28.68
CA CYS A 14 -6.40 -1.86 29.46
C CYS A 14 -5.53 -2.78 28.58
N CYS A 15 -4.39 -3.19 29.12
CA CYS A 15 -3.55 -4.22 28.54
C CYS A 15 -4.31 -5.55 28.46
N PRO A 16 -4.33 -6.25 27.31
CA PRO A 16 -5.07 -7.50 27.18
C PRO A 16 -4.48 -8.66 27.99
N GLN A 17 -3.23 -8.55 28.46
CA GLN A 17 -2.59 -9.58 29.30
C GLN A 17 -2.77 -9.34 30.80
N CYS A 18 -2.48 -8.14 31.29
CA CYS A 18 -2.49 -7.85 32.74
C CYS A 18 -3.67 -7.00 33.21
N LEU A 19 -4.55 -6.57 32.28
CA LEU A 19 -5.73 -5.75 32.51
C LEU A 19 -5.47 -4.38 33.16
N LYS A 20 -4.20 -3.98 33.35
CA LYS A 20 -3.81 -2.64 33.80
C LYS A 20 -3.75 -1.67 32.62
N THR A 21 -4.05 -0.41 32.88
CA THR A 21 -3.90 0.68 31.91
C THR A 21 -2.43 1.05 31.70
N GLY A 22 -2.17 1.95 30.75
CA GLY A 22 -0.82 2.43 30.44
C GLY A 22 -0.15 1.68 29.29
N LEU A 23 -0.92 1.28 28.28
CA LEU A 23 -0.35 0.84 27.01
C LEU A 23 0.36 2.01 26.32
N LYS A 24 1.57 1.78 25.85
CA LYS A 24 2.37 2.77 25.13
C LYS A 24 2.44 2.42 23.64
N LEU A 25 1.99 3.34 22.81
CA LEU A 25 2.14 3.28 21.36
C LEU A 25 3.49 3.88 20.96
N THR A 26 4.24 3.18 20.12
CA THR A 26 5.47 3.68 19.49
C THR A 26 5.39 3.49 17.98
N GLU A 27 5.82 4.49 17.20
CA GLU A 27 6.08 4.32 15.76
C GLU A 27 7.53 3.85 15.60
N ASP A 28 7.71 2.59 15.21
CA ASP A 28 9.05 1.98 15.13
C ASP A 28 9.76 2.35 13.82
N SER A 29 8.99 2.43 12.73
CA SER A 29 9.53 2.79 11.43
C SER A 29 8.44 3.32 10.49
N ARG A 30 8.87 4.03 9.44
CA ARG A 30 7.99 4.56 8.42
C ARG A 30 8.54 4.27 7.03
N PHE A 31 7.68 3.74 6.16
CA PHE A 31 7.98 3.44 4.76
C PHE A 31 6.99 4.19 3.86
N GLY A 32 7.38 5.40 3.42
CA GLY A 32 6.49 6.27 2.66
C GLY A 32 5.30 6.72 3.50
N LEU A 33 4.09 6.34 3.09
CA LEU A 33 2.84 6.63 3.80
C LEU A 33 2.45 5.55 4.84
N CYS A 34 3.20 4.45 4.92
CA CYS A 34 2.93 3.38 5.86
C CYS A 34 3.82 3.51 7.10
N SER A 35 3.23 3.35 8.28
CA SER A 35 3.93 3.31 9.56
C SER A 35 3.79 1.94 10.18
N ASP A 36 4.87 1.48 10.81
CA ASP A 36 4.87 0.29 11.64
C ASP A 36 4.87 0.75 13.09
N PHE A 37 3.92 0.21 13.87
CA PHE A 37 3.69 0.58 15.25
C PHE A 37 3.83 -0.63 16.15
N THR A 38 4.27 -0.39 17.38
CA THR A 38 4.23 -1.38 18.45
C THR A 38 3.48 -0.81 19.65
N LEU A 39 2.56 -1.62 20.18
CA LEU A 39 1.91 -1.40 21.45
C LEU A 39 2.64 -2.19 22.53
N THR A 40 3.05 -1.53 23.61
CA THR A 40 3.80 -2.15 24.72
C THR A 40 3.13 -1.92 26.07
N CYS A 41 3.32 -2.86 27.00
CA CYS A 41 2.95 -2.72 28.41
C CYS A 41 4.13 -3.07 29.32
N LYS A 42 4.17 -2.50 30.52
CA LYS A 42 5.17 -2.82 31.56
C LYS A 42 5.18 -4.29 31.97
N CYS A 43 4.08 -5.03 31.76
CA CYS A 43 4.01 -6.47 32.03
C CYS A 43 4.71 -7.35 30.98
N GLY A 44 5.29 -6.76 29.92
CA GLY A 44 5.93 -7.48 28.83
C GLY A 44 5.03 -7.71 27.60
N TYR A 45 3.76 -7.30 27.63
CA TYR A 45 2.90 -7.36 26.44
C TYR A 45 3.49 -6.52 25.31
N MET A 46 3.50 -7.09 24.11
CA MET A 46 3.97 -6.46 22.89
C MET A 46 3.11 -6.89 21.71
N ASN A 47 2.62 -5.95 20.92
CA ASN A 47 1.88 -6.24 19.70
C ASN A 47 2.22 -5.23 18.60
N GLY A 48 2.78 -5.74 17.51
CA GLY A 48 3.11 -4.95 16.32
C GLY A 48 1.94 -4.90 15.34
N PHE A 49 1.69 -3.73 14.75
CA PHE A 49 0.71 -3.55 13.70
C PHE A 49 1.13 -2.43 12.74
N THR A 50 0.40 -2.28 11.63
CA THR A 50 0.78 -1.36 10.55
C THR A 50 -0.38 -0.40 10.27
N SER A 51 -0.06 0.85 9.90
CA SER A 51 -1.08 1.88 9.63
C SER A 51 -2.02 1.53 8.48
N THR A 52 -1.56 0.65 7.58
CA THR A 52 -2.32 0.15 6.44
C THR A 52 -2.06 -1.34 6.28
N ALA A 53 -3.04 -2.06 5.71
CA ALA A 53 -2.86 -3.46 5.36
C ALA A 53 -1.69 -3.61 4.38
N LYS A 54 -0.82 -4.59 4.65
CA LYS A 54 0.28 -4.98 3.77
C LYS A 54 -0.12 -6.20 2.96
N ILE A 55 0.25 -6.23 1.69
CA ILE A 55 0.26 -7.46 0.88
C ILE A 55 1.70 -7.95 0.83
N GLY A 56 2.00 -9.00 1.60
CA GLY A 56 3.38 -9.42 1.88
C GLY A 56 4.15 -8.32 2.62
N ARG A 57 5.33 -7.94 2.13
CA ARG A 57 6.16 -6.87 2.73
C ARG A 57 5.85 -5.47 2.20
N LYS A 58 4.78 -5.29 1.42
CA LYS A 58 4.54 -4.05 0.66
C LYS A 58 3.31 -3.32 1.19
N SER A 59 3.46 -2.01 1.36
CA SER A 59 2.32 -1.14 1.66
C SER A 59 1.47 -0.96 0.41
N THR A 60 0.20 -1.36 0.51
CA THR A 60 -0.81 -1.14 -0.54
C THR A 60 -0.99 0.36 -0.81
N LEU A 61 -0.93 1.19 0.24
CA LEU A 61 -1.10 2.64 0.12
C LEU A 61 -0.01 3.31 -0.73
N ASN A 62 1.25 2.90 -0.58
CA ASN A 62 2.33 3.41 -1.42
C ASN A 62 2.13 3.04 -2.90
N SER A 63 1.72 1.81 -3.19
CA SER A 63 1.42 1.37 -4.56
C SER A 63 0.25 2.14 -5.16
N LEU A 64 -0.81 2.38 -4.37
CA LEU A 64 -1.98 3.17 -4.81
C LEU A 64 -1.61 4.62 -5.11
N LEU A 65 -0.76 5.24 -4.29
CA LEU A 65 -0.26 6.58 -4.57
C LEU A 65 0.50 6.63 -5.90
N VAL A 66 1.43 5.69 -6.12
CA VAL A 66 2.20 5.65 -7.37
C VAL A 66 1.29 5.40 -8.57
N LEU A 67 0.31 4.50 -8.44
CA LEU A 67 -0.70 4.26 -9.48
C LEU A 67 -1.49 5.54 -9.77
N GLY A 68 -2.01 6.21 -8.74
CA GLY A 68 -2.77 7.45 -8.88
C GLY A 68 -1.98 8.53 -9.59
N LEU A 69 -0.70 8.72 -9.21
CA LEU A 69 0.20 9.65 -9.89
C LEU A 69 0.40 9.31 -11.37
N ARG A 70 0.58 8.02 -11.69
CA ARG A 70 0.75 7.57 -13.07
C ARG A 70 -0.51 7.76 -13.92
N LEU A 71 -1.69 7.51 -13.35
CA LEU A 71 -2.97 7.74 -14.02
C LEU A 71 -3.17 9.21 -14.43
N ILE A 72 -2.70 10.16 -13.61
CA ILE A 72 -2.78 11.60 -13.92
C ILE A 72 -1.55 12.15 -14.65
N GLY A 73 -0.66 11.29 -15.16
CA GLY A 73 0.54 11.70 -15.88
C GLY A 73 1.58 12.44 -15.02
N LYS A 74 1.61 12.17 -13.71
CA LYS A 74 2.54 12.79 -12.77
C LYS A 74 3.55 11.78 -12.24
N GLY A 75 4.74 12.28 -11.91
CA GLY A 75 5.85 11.49 -11.36
C GLY A 75 6.21 11.87 -9.92
N PHE A 76 7.34 11.32 -9.47
CA PHE A 76 7.90 11.51 -8.13
C PHE A 76 7.86 12.96 -7.63
N THR A 77 8.35 13.92 -8.42
CA THR A 77 8.48 15.32 -8.00
C THR A 77 7.12 15.96 -7.71
N ALA A 78 6.11 15.68 -8.54
CA ALA A 78 4.77 16.22 -8.34
C ALA A 78 4.10 15.58 -7.11
N GLY A 79 4.24 14.26 -6.94
CA GLY A 79 3.75 13.57 -5.74
C GLY A 79 4.39 14.05 -4.45
N LYS A 80 5.71 14.27 -4.46
CA LYS A 80 6.44 14.85 -3.33
C LYS A 80 5.91 16.24 -2.98
N LYS A 81 5.78 17.13 -3.98
CA LYS A 81 5.23 18.48 -3.78
C LYS A 81 3.84 18.43 -3.15
N LEU A 82 2.94 17.63 -3.73
CA LEU A 82 1.57 17.48 -3.25
C LEU A 82 1.51 17.08 -1.77
N LEU A 83 2.24 16.03 -1.38
CA LEU A 83 2.19 15.52 -0.02
C LEU A 83 2.91 16.43 0.98
N CYS A 84 4.01 17.08 0.57
CA CYS A 84 4.62 18.12 1.40
C CYS A 84 3.67 19.30 1.66
N THR A 85 2.87 19.72 0.67
CA THR A 85 1.89 20.82 0.84
C THR A 85 0.84 20.50 1.92
N VAL A 86 0.44 19.23 2.06
CA VAL A 86 -0.52 18.79 3.08
C VAL A 86 0.13 18.20 4.33
N ASN A 87 1.43 18.48 4.54
CA ASN A 87 2.22 18.01 5.67
C ASN A 87 2.18 16.47 5.87
N LEU A 88 2.20 15.72 4.77
CA LEU A 88 2.27 14.26 4.76
C LEU A 88 3.66 13.78 4.33
N PRO A 89 4.14 12.66 4.89
CA PRO A 89 5.40 12.07 4.48
C PRO A 89 5.30 11.56 3.03
N PHE A 90 6.46 11.43 2.39
CA PHE A 90 6.55 10.82 1.07
C PHE A 90 7.61 9.72 1.05
N MET A 91 7.46 8.81 0.10
CA MET A 91 8.45 7.75 -0.12
C MET A 91 9.79 8.30 -0.63
N SER A 92 10.85 7.56 -0.36
CA SER A 92 12.19 7.92 -0.83
C SER A 92 12.31 7.84 -2.36
N LYS A 93 13.35 8.48 -2.89
CA LYS A 93 13.70 8.43 -4.32
C LYS A 93 14.05 7.02 -4.81
N SER A 94 14.42 6.11 -3.91
CA SER A 94 14.70 4.70 -4.22
C SER A 94 13.46 3.80 -4.11
N THR A 95 12.47 4.16 -3.28
CA THR A 95 11.25 3.38 -3.08
C THR A 95 10.22 3.63 -4.18
N PHE A 96 10.09 4.88 -4.64
CA PHE A 96 9.12 5.21 -5.70
C PHE A 96 9.32 4.39 -6.99
N PRO A 97 10.54 4.29 -7.57
CA PRO A 97 10.73 3.51 -8.80
C PRO A 97 10.47 2.01 -8.60
N ARG A 98 10.63 1.49 -7.39
CA ARG A 98 10.31 0.07 -7.09
C ARG A 98 8.82 -0.21 -7.17
N HIS A 99 7.98 0.71 -6.68
CA HIS A 99 6.53 0.60 -6.83
C HIS A 99 6.11 0.80 -8.30
N GLU A 100 6.76 1.72 -9.00
CA GLU A 100 6.52 1.94 -10.43
C GLU A 100 6.85 0.70 -11.27
N ASP A 101 8.03 0.10 -11.10
CA ASP A 101 8.44 -1.10 -11.83
C ASP A 101 7.47 -2.27 -11.60
N GLN A 102 6.95 -2.40 -10.37
CA GLN A 102 5.95 -3.42 -10.06
C GLN A 102 4.62 -3.17 -10.76
N LEU A 103 4.15 -1.93 -10.80
CA LEU A 103 2.95 -1.55 -11.53
C LEU A 103 3.14 -1.80 -13.04
N LEU A 104 4.30 -1.46 -13.59
CA LEU A 104 4.62 -1.72 -14.99
C LEU A 104 4.62 -3.21 -15.31
N LYS A 105 5.23 -4.05 -14.45
CA LYS A 105 5.21 -5.51 -14.59
C LYS A 105 3.79 -6.08 -14.54
N ALA A 106 2.97 -5.61 -13.59
CA ALA A 106 1.59 -6.04 -13.49
C ALA A 106 0.76 -5.61 -14.71
N ALA A 107 0.92 -4.37 -15.18
CA ALA A 107 0.25 -3.86 -16.37
C ALA A 107 0.64 -4.64 -17.64
N ARG A 108 1.93 -4.96 -17.81
CA ARG A 108 2.41 -5.80 -18.92
C ARG A 108 1.80 -7.20 -18.88
N CYS A 109 1.83 -7.85 -17.72
CA CYS A 109 1.23 -9.17 -17.54
C CYS A 109 -0.27 -9.18 -17.88
N ALA A 110 -1.01 -8.18 -17.41
CA ALA A 110 -2.42 -8.03 -17.72
C ALA A 110 -2.66 -7.78 -19.22
N ALA A 111 -1.86 -6.91 -19.85
CA ALA A 111 -1.95 -6.65 -21.28
C ALA A 111 -1.66 -7.92 -22.09
N ASP A 112 -0.59 -8.65 -21.79
CA ASP A 112 -0.23 -9.89 -22.48
C ASP A 112 -1.33 -10.95 -22.35
N LYS A 113 -1.90 -11.10 -21.16
CA LYS A 113 -3.02 -12.03 -20.92
C LYS A 113 -4.24 -11.62 -21.74
N ASN A 114 -4.66 -10.36 -21.65
CA ASN A 114 -5.84 -9.85 -22.35
C ASN A 114 -5.67 -9.97 -23.88
N MET A 115 -4.48 -9.69 -24.41
CA MET A 115 -4.21 -9.81 -25.84
C MET A 115 -4.25 -11.27 -26.32
N LYS A 116 -3.74 -12.22 -25.52
CA LYS A 116 -3.82 -13.67 -25.83
C LYS A 116 -5.26 -14.18 -25.80
N GLU A 117 -6.04 -13.75 -24.82
CA GLU A 117 -7.46 -14.10 -24.69
C GLU A 117 -8.25 -13.54 -25.88
N ALA A 118 -8.09 -12.26 -26.20
CA ALA A 118 -8.71 -11.63 -27.36
C ALA A 118 -8.32 -12.31 -28.69
N ALA A 119 -7.04 -12.65 -28.88
CA ALA A 119 -6.58 -13.36 -30.06
C ALA A 119 -7.21 -14.76 -30.19
N THR A 120 -7.42 -15.45 -29.06
CA THR A 120 -8.08 -16.75 -29.02
C THR A 120 -9.56 -16.61 -29.38
N GLU A 121 -10.24 -15.62 -28.84
CA GLU A 121 -11.66 -15.32 -29.13
C GLU A 121 -11.89 -14.97 -30.60
N VAL A 122 -11.00 -14.19 -31.21
CA VAL A 122 -11.08 -13.88 -32.65
C VAL A 122 -10.95 -15.18 -33.46
N ARG A 123 -9.96 -16.02 -33.17
CA ARG A 123 -9.73 -17.28 -33.89
C ARG A 123 -10.91 -18.25 -33.79
N THR A 124 -11.55 -18.37 -32.63
CA THR A 124 -12.72 -19.24 -32.46
C THR A 124 -13.90 -18.73 -33.27
N LYS A 125 -14.17 -17.42 -33.23
CA LYS A 125 -15.23 -16.78 -34.04
C LYS A 125 -15.01 -16.98 -35.54
N THR A 126 -13.78 -16.82 -36.04
CA THR A 126 -13.48 -17.00 -37.47
C THR A 126 -13.68 -18.45 -37.93
N LYS A 127 -13.37 -19.43 -37.08
CA LYS A 127 -13.59 -20.86 -37.39
C LYS A 127 -15.07 -21.24 -37.40
N THR A 128 -15.89 -20.65 -36.56
CA THR A 128 -17.34 -20.89 -36.56
C THR A 128 -18.06 -20.24 -37.74
N SER A 129 -17.54 -19.12 -38.27
CA SER A 129 -18.12 -18.46 -39.45
C SER A 129 -17.81 -19.16 -40.78
N SER A 130 -16.79 -20.03 -40.84
CA SER A 130 -16.40 -20.73 -42.07
C SER A 130 -17.13 -22.06 -42.32
N CYS A 131 -18.07 -22.46 -41.45
CA CYS A 131 -18.88 -23.69 -41.60
C CYS A 131 -20.34 -23.43 -42.04
N GLY A 132 -20.62 -22.25 -42.61
CA GLY A 132 -21.97 -21.82 -43.00
C GLY A 132 -22.18 -21.58 -44.50
N VAL A 133 -21.42 -22.24 -45.37
CA VAL A 133 -21.67 -22.27 -46.83
C VAL A 133 -21.93 -23.71 -47.26
#